data_AF-A0A842LT88-F1
#
_entry.id   AF-A0A842LT88-F1
#
_cell.length_a   1.000
_cell.length_b   1.000
_cell.length_c   1.000
_cell.angle_alpha   90.00
_cell.angle_beta   90.00
_cell.angle_gamma   90.00
#
_symmetry.space_group_name_H-M   'P 1'
#
loop_
_entity.id
_entity.type
_entity.pdbx_description
1 polymer ?
#
loop_
_entity_poly.entity_id
_entity_poly.type
_entity_poly.pdbx_seq_one_letter_code
_entity_poly.pdbx_strand_id
1 'polypeptide(L)'
;MDPERDALRIALYYALFSIIWILSSDYLIFQPSFIAGISIIKGSLFIILTSLLLYSILRLYLKSLSEKERSLRISEYKFRSLFMELPVGVVLMDTSGRILESNPAMGRLHGDSLDGMLIGDIHPDLEAGPDREFM
;
A
#
# COMPACT_ATOMS: atom_id res chain seq x y z
N MET A 1 -17.51 -0.96 -6.43
CA MET A 1 -17.94 0.35 -5.90
C MET A 1 -16.68 1.21 -5.98
N ASP A 2 -16.60 2.08 -6.99
CA ASP A 2 -15.35 2.75 -7.36
C ASP A 2 -14.97 3.81 -6.32
N PRO A 3 -13.85 3.64 -5.59
CA PRO A 3 -13.43 4.56 -4.54
C PRO A 3 -13.30 6.00 -5.02
N GLU A 4 -12.93 6.18 -6.30
CA GLU A 4 -12.76 7.47 -6.94
C GLU A 4 -14.10 8.19 -7.20
N ARG A 5 -15.15 7.44 -7.57
CA ARG A 5 -16.49 8.02 -7.79
C ARG A 5 -17.13 8.45 -6.46
N ASP A 6 -16.85 7.73 -5.38
CA ASP A 6 -17.35 8.07 -4.05
C ASP A 6 -16.63 9.31 -3.48
N ALA A 7 -15.31 9.41 -3.69
CA ALA A 7 -14.55 10.62 -3.33
C ALA A 7 -15.03 11.86 -4.09
N LEU A 8 -15.29 11.73 -5.41
CA LEU A 8 -15.77 12.84 -6.24
C LEU A 8 -17.17 13.33 -5.80
N ARG A 9 -18.07 12.41 -5.43
CA ARG A 9 -19.40 12.77 -4.91
C ARG A 9 -19.31 13.56 -3.61
N ILE A 10 -18.45 13.14 -2.69
CA ILE A 10 -18.24 13.83 -1.41
C ILE A 10 -17.66 15.23 -1.65
N ALA A 11 -16.68 15.36 -2.55
CA ALA A 11 -16.12 16.66 -2.93
C ALA A 11 -17.16 17.60 -3.58
N LEU A 12 -18.04 17.05 -4.43
CA LEU A 12 -19.15 17.80 -5.04
C LEU A 12 -20.14 18.32 -4.01
N TYR A 13 -20.54 17.49 -3.04
CA TYR A 13 -21.40 17.93 -1.94
C TYR A 13 -20.74 19.02 -1.09
N TYR A 14 -19.44 18.89 -0.81
CA TYR A 14 -18.68 19.90 -0.10
C TYR A 14 -18.62 21.23 -0.87
N ALA A 15 -18.38 21.19 -2.18
CA ALA A 15 -18.32 22.39 -3.02
C ALA A 15 -19.68 23.10 -3.09
N LEU A 16 -20.77 22.35 -3.31
CA LEU A 16 -22.14 22.90 -3.35
C LEU A 16 -22.52 23.55 -2.02
N PHE A 17 -22.24 22.87 -0.91
CA PHE A 17 -22.51 23.39 0.43
C PHE A 17 -21.66 24.63 0.72
N SER A 18 -20.40 24.65 0.29
CA SER A 18 -19.50 25.80 0.46
C SER A 18 -19.96 27.02 -0.35
N ILE A 19 -20.47 26.82 -1.58
CA ILE A 19 -21.02 27.90 -2.41
C ILE A 19 -22.28 28.49 -1.75
N ILE A 20 -23.18 27.63 -1.29
CA ILE A 20 -24.40 28.05 -0.56
C ILE A 20 -24.04 28.81 0.73
N TRP A 21 -22.97 28.38 1.39
CA TRP A 21 -22.44 29.00 2.61
C TRP A 21 -21.83 30.38 2.38
N ILE A 22 -21.02 30.54 1.32
CA ILE A 22 -20.41 31.81 0.94
C ILE A 22 -21.49 32.83 0.56
N LEU A 23 -22.46 32.44 -0.28
CA LEU A 23 -23.57 33.32 -0.67
C LEU A 23 -24.43 33.75 0.52
N SER A 24 -24.67 32.84 1.48
CA SER A 24 -25.36 33.18 2.73
C SER A 24 -24.55 34.08 3.68
N SER A 25 -23.22 34.11 3.53
CA SER A 25 -22.35 35.00 4.31
C SER A 25 -22.51 36.46 3.87
N ASP A 26 -22.46 36.69 2.55
CA ASP A 26 -22.56 38.03 1.97
C ASP A 26 -23.92 38.67 2.22
N TYR A 27 -24.99 37.87 2.21
CA TYR A 27 -26.35 38.34 2.50
C TYR A 27 -26.52 38.90 3.92
N LEU A 28 -25.75 38.41 4.89
CA LEU A 28 -25.88 38.81 6.30
C LEU A 28 -25.20 40.14 6.64
N ILE A 29 -24.28 40.61 5.80
CA ILE A 29 -23.53 41.87 5.99
C ILE A 29 -24.47 43.09 5.89
N PHE A 30 -25.64 42.94 5.27
CA PHE A 30 -26.59 44.03 5.06
C PHE A 30 -27.52 44.36 6.25
N GLN A 31 -27.44 43.65 7.39
CA GLN A 31 -28.30 43.89 8.57
C GLN A 31 -27.45 44.20 9.84
N PRO A 32 -27.33 45.47 10.26
CA PRO A 32 -26.42 45.89 11.34
C PRO A 32 -26.75 45.39 12.76
N SER A 33 -27.97 44.92 13.00
CA SER A 33 -28.52 44.81 14.37
C SER A 33 -28.27 43.48 15.08
N PHE A 34 -27.77 42.44 14.39
CA PHE A 34 -27.75 41.05 14.89
C PHE A 34 -26.36 40.36 14.87
N ILE A 35 -25.27 41.13 14.78
CA ILE A 35 -23.98 40.68 14.22
C ILE A 35 -23.13 39.78 15.16
N ALA A 36 -23.23 39.87 16.49
CA ALA A 36 -22.25 39.19 17.36
C ALA A 36 -22.48 37.68 17.54
N GLY A 37 -23.72 37.23 17.76
CA GLY A 37 -24.02 35.82 18.05
C GLY A 37 -23.99 34.90 16.83
N ILE A 38 -24.37 35.42 15.66
CA ILE A 38 -24.48 34.63 14.43
C ILE A 38 -23.09 34.34 13.83
N SER A 39 -22.08 35.19 14.07
CA SER A 39 -20.74 35.04 13.47
C SER A 39 -19.93 33.87 14.08
N ILE A 40 -20.08 33.60 15.39
CA ILE A 40 -19.38 32.49 16.08
C ILE A 40 -19.95 31.14 15.66
N ILE A 41 -21.29 31.04 15.55
CA ILE A 41 -21.96 29.82 15.08
C ILE A 41 -21.50 29.49 13.65
N LYS A 42 -21.29 30.52 12.82
CA LYS A 42 -20.77 30.37 11.46
C LYS A 42 -19.34 29.82 11.42
N GLY A 43 -18.41 30.37 12.20
CA GLY A 43 -17.03 29.88 12.25
C GLY A 43 -16.91 28.43 12.72
N SER A 44 -17.67 28.07 13.76
CA SER A 44 -17.68 26.71 14.30
C SER A 44 -18.24 25.68 13.31
N LEU A 45 -19.24 26.06 12.50
CA LEU A 45 -19.83 25.16 11.50
C LEU A 45 -18.83 24.83 10.38
N PHE A 46 -18.00 25.81 9.96
CA PHE A 46 -16.90 25.56 9.03
C PHE A 46 -15.86 24.60 9.63
N ILE A 47 -15.43 24.84 10.88
CA ILE A 47 -14.42 24.00 11.55
C ILE A 47 -14.94 22.56 11.73
N ILE A 48 -16.22 22.38 12.11
CA ILE A 48 -16.85 21.07 12.22
C ILE A 48 -16.88 20.37 10.87
N LEU A 49 -17.27 21.09 9.81
CA LEU A 49 -17.34 20.54 8.46
C LEU A 49 -15.96 20.14 7.93
N THR A 50 -14.94 21.01 8.08
CA THR A 50 -13.56 20.70 7.68
C THR A 50 -12.98 19.55 8.50
N SER A 51 -13.28 19.51 9.80
CA SER A 51 -12.83 18.42 10.68
C SER A 51 -13.48 17.09 10.30
N LEU A 52 -14.78 17.09 9.97
CA LEU A 52 -15.50 15.90 9.53
C LEU A 52 -14.99 15.38 8.18
N LEU A 53 -14.74 16.29 7.23
CA LEU A 53 -14.15 15.95 5.93
C LEU A 53 -12.75 15.35 6.10
N LEU A 54 -11.89 16.02 6.87
CA LEU A 54 -10.53 15.56 7.14
C LEU A 54 -10.53 14.21 7.85
N TYR A 55 -11.38 14.03 8.86
CA TYR A 55 -11.54 12.75 9.56
C TYR A 55 -12.01 11.65 8.61
N SER A 56 -12.95 11.93 7.73
CA SER A 56 -13.46 10.97 6.75
C SER A 56 -12.36 10.53 5.78
N ILE A 57 -11.58 11.48 5.26
CA ILE A 57 -10.44 11.20 4.37
C ILE A 57 -9.37 10.38 5.11
N LEU A 58 -9.01 10.79 6.33
CA LEU A 58 -8.01 10.10 7.13
C LEU A 58 -8.43 8.65 7.42
N ARG A 59 -9.71 8.44 7.76
CA ARG A 59 -10.26 7.10 8.01
C ARG A 59 -10.22 6.21 6.78
N LEU A 60 -10.53 6.76 5.60
CA LEU A 60 -10.45 6.03 4.32
C LEU A 60 -8.99 5.67 3.97
N TYR A 61 -8.07 6.61 4.16
CA TYR A 61 -6.64 6.40 3.91
C TYR A 61 -6.06 5.31 4.83
N LEU A 62 -6.33 5.39 6.14
CA LEU A 62 -5.83 4.41 7.11
C LEU A 62 -6.37 3.00 6.84
N LYS A 63 -7.63 2.88 6.40
CA LYS A 63 -8.20 1.60 6.03
C LYS A 63 -7.46 0.98 4.83
N SER A 64 -7.21 1.77 3.79
CA SER A 64 -6.47 1.32 2.61
C SER A 64 -5.04 0.85 2.96
N LEU A 65 -4.37 1.56 3.86
CA LEU A 65 -3.03 1.20 4.30
C LEU A 65 -3.00 -0.17 5.00
N SER A 66 -3.93 -0.41 5.93
CA SER A 66 -4.03 -1.68 6.65
C SER A 66 -4.32 -2.87 5.71
N GLU A 67 -5.18 -2.67 4.72
CA GLU A 67 -5.49 -3.69 3.71
C GLU A 67 -4.27 -4.02 2.83
N LYS A 68 -3.51 -3.01 2.40
CA LYS A 68 -2.26 -3.20 1.63
C LYS A 68 -1.21 -3.97 2.43
N GLU A 69 -0.97 -3.58 3.68
CA GLU A 69 -0.03 -4.29 4.55
C GLU A 69 -0.46 -5.74 4.78
N ARG A 70 -1.75 -5.99 5.00
CA ARG A 70 -2.26 -7.34 5.19
C ARG A 70 -2.07 -8.18 3.93
N SER A 71 -2.34 -7.62 2.75
CA SER A 71 -2.14 -8.31 1.48
C SER A 71 -0.66 -8.62 1.24
N LEU A 72 0.25 -7.69 1.56
CA LEU A 72 1.69 -7.91 1.50
C LEU A 72 2.12 -9.03 2.45
N ARG A 73 1.73 -8.96 3.73
CA ARG A 73 2.04 -10.00 4.72
C ARG A 73 1.54 -11.38 4.31
N ILE A 74 0.31 -11.47 3.77
CA ILE A 74 -0.24 -12.75 3.28
C ILE A 74 0.56 -13.27 2.09
N SER A 75 0.95 -12.39 1.16
CA SER A 75 1.72 -12.78 -0.02
C SER A 75 3.13 -13.22 0.34
N GLU A 76 3.79 -12.51 1.25
CA GLU A 76 5.10 -12.85 1.79
C GLU A 76 5.06 -14.20 2.54
N TYR A 77 4.06 -14.39 3.40
CA TYR A 77 3.89 -15.66 4.10
C TYR A 77 3.68 -16.82 3.12
N LYS A 78 2.80 -16.66 2.12
CA LYS A 78 2.56 -17.68 1.09
C LYS A 78 3.84 -17.98 0.29
N PHE A 79 4.54 -16.94 -0.14
CA PHE A 79 5.81 -17.08 -0.85
C PHE A 79 6.81 -17.85 0.00
N ARG A 80 6.98 -17.47 1.28
CA ARG A 80 7.95 -18.09 2.18
C ARG A 80 7.58 -19.53 2.52
N SER A 81 6.30 -19.84 2.75
CA SER A 81 5.83 -21.21 2.95
C SER A 81 6.10 -22.07 1.72
N LEU A 82 5.72 -21.60 0.52
CA LEU A 82 5.98 -22.33 -0.71
C LEU A 82 7.48 -22.53 -0.92
N PHE A 83 8.27 -21.47 -0.80
CA PHE A 83 9.72 -21.50 -0.95
C PHE A 83 10.34 -22.55 -0.01
N MET A 84 9.98 -22.54 1.27
CA MET A 84 10.54 -23.45 2.28
C MET A 84 10.06 -24.91 2.15
N GLU A 85 8.80 -25.13 1.78
CA GLU A 85 8.17 -26.46 1.77
C GLU A 85 8.26 -27.19 0.42
N LEU A 86 8.53 -26.46 -0.67
CA LEU A 86 8.68 -27.06 -2.00
C LEU A 86 9.77 -28.15 -1.97
N PRO A 87 9.48 -29.38 -2.45
CA PRO A 87 10.46 -30.46 -2.50
C PRO A 87 11.46 -30.32 -3.66
N VAL A 88 11.43 -29.20 -4.38
CA VAL A 88 12.32 -28.85 -5.49
C VAL A 88 13.29 -27.78 -5.02
N GLY A 89 14.56 -27.89 -5.39
CA GLY A 89 15.57 -26.86 -5.12
C GLY A 89 15.24 -25.57 -5.88
N VAL A 90 15.08 -24.46 -5.16
CA VAL A 90 14.83 -23.14 -5.73
C VAL A 90 15.95 -22.20 -5.29
N VAL A 91 16.52 -21.48 -6.25
CA VAL A 91 17.59 -20.51 -6.05
C VAL A 91 17.18 -19.18 -6.71
N LEU A 92 17.18 -18.10 -5.95
CA LEU A 92 17.08 -16.74 -6.49
C LEU A 92 18.50 -16.22 -6.74
N MET A 93 18.72 -15.68 -7.93
CA MET A 93 20.00 -15.10 -8.34
C MET A 93 19.80 -13.68 -8.88
N ASP A 94 20.83 -12.85 -8.76
CA ASP A 94 20.87 -11.54 -9.43
C ASP A 94 21.21 -11.70 -10.93
N THR A 95 21.18 -10.60 -11.69
CA THR A 95 21.50 -10.60 -13.13
C THR A 95 22.97 -10.93 -13.44
N SER A 96 23.83 -10.93 -12.42
CA SER A 96 25.24 -11.34 -12.51
C SER A 96 25.44 -12.80 -12.09
N GLY A 97 24.34 -13.53 -11.84
CA GLY A 97 24.33 -14.94 -11.43
C GLY A 97 24.52 -15.18 -9.94
N ARG A 98 24.76 -14.14 -9.11
CA ARG A 98 25.03 -14.36 -7.68
C ARG A 98 23.78 -14.81 -6.95
N ILE A 99 23.92 -15.84 -6.13
CA ILE A 99 22.82 -16.39 -5.32
C ILE A 99 22.43 -15.39 -4.23
N LEU A 100 21.19 -14.94 -4.28
CA LEU A 100 20.56 -14.07 -3.29
C LEU A 100 19.90 -14.89 -2.18
N GLU A 101 19.24 -15.99 -2.54
CA GLU A 101 18.54 -16.85 -1.59
C GLU A 101 18.37 -18.26 -2.16
N SER A 102 18.35 -19.29 -1.31
CA SER A 102 18.02 -20.66 -1.71
C SER A 102 17.13 -21.35 -0.68
N ASN A 103 16.29 -22.29 -1.13
CA ASN A 103 15.38 -22.99 -0.24
C ASN A 103 16.01 -24.25 0.38
N PRO A 104 15.45 -24.79 1.49
CA PRO A 104 16.02 -25.96 2.16
C PRO A 104 16.06 -27.24 1.31
N ALA A 105 15.16 -27.38 0.33
CA ALA A 105 15.19 -28.51 -0.61
C ALA A 105 16.44 -28.49 -1.49
N MET A 106 16.98 -27.31 -1.81
CA MET A 106 18.24 -27.18 -2.53
C MET A 106 19.41 -27.80 -1.76
N GLY A 107 19.48 -27.55 -0.45
CA GLY A 107 20.44 -28.20 0.46
C GLY A 107 20.31 -29.73 0.47
N ARG A 108 19.07 -30.23 0.59
CA ARG A 108 18.79 -31.67 0.62
C ARG A 108 19.12 -32.40 -0.69
N LEU A 109 18.88 -31.76 -1.83
CA LEU A 109 19.08 -32.37 -3.16
C LEU A 109 20.56 -32.39 -3.58
N HIS A 110 21.37 -31.43 -3.11
CA HIS A 110 22.80 -31.37 -3.42
C HIS A 110 23.71 -31.99 -2.34
N GLY A 111 23.12 -32.67 -1.36
CA GLY A 111 23.82 -33.21 -0.20
C GLY A 111 24.16 -32.09 0.79
N ASP A 112 24.15 -32.41 2.09
CA ASP A 112 24.28 -31.47 3.23
C ASP A 112 25.59 -30.64 3.30
N SER A 113 26.33 -30.51 2.19
CA SER A 113 27.51 -29.65 2.01
C SER A 113 27.17 -28.19 1.70
N LEU A 114 25.92 -27.77 1.87
CA LEU A 114 25.44 -26.40 1.64
C LEU A 114 25.12 -25.63 2.92
N ASP A 115 25.46 -26.18 4.09
CA ASP A 115 25.27 -25.56 5.42
C ASP A 115 26.10 -24.26 5.62
N GLY A 116 26.85 -23.85 4.59
CA GLY A 116 27.62 -22.62 4.54
C GLY A 116 27.70 -21.98 3.14
N MET A 117 26.76 -22.24 2.23
CA MET A 117 26.72 -21.53 0.94
C MET A 117 26.30 -20.08 1.19
N LEU A 118 27.31 -19.29 1.55
CA LEU A 118 27.25 -17.86 1.76
C LEU A 118 26.70 -17.21 0.49
N ILE A 119 25.66 -16.41 0.70
CA ILE A 119 25.27 -15.29 -0.15
C ILE A 119 26.54 -14.67 -0.75
N GLY A 120 26.74 -14.77 -2.06
CA GLY A 120 27.90 -14.15 -2.71
C GLY A 120 28.47 -14.89 -3.90
N ASP A 121 28.78 -16.19 -3.78
CA ASP A 121 29.55 -16.90 -4.81
C ASP A 121 28.85 -18.14 -5.34
N ILE A 122 28.73 -18.20 -6.66
CA ILE A 122 28.25 -19.36 -7.42
C ILE A 122 29.36 -20.42 -7.33
N HIS A 123 29.06 -21.60 -6.79
CA HIS A 123 29.94 -22.75 -6.98
C HIS A 123 29.87 -23.13 -8.47
N PRO A 124 31.00 -23.25 -9.19
CA PRO A 124 31.03 -23.45 -10.65
C PRO A 124 30.38 -24.75 -11.13
N ASP A 125 29.94 -25.63 -10.23
CA ASP A 125 29.20 -26.86 -10.54
C ASP A 125 27.68 -26.65 -10.75
N LEU A 126 27.16 -25.43 -10.52
CA LEU A 126 25.76 -25.07 -10.82
C LEU A 126 25.60 -24.35 -12.16
N GLU A 127 26.69 -24.03 -12.86
CA GLU A 127 26.60 -23.64 -14.26
C GLU A 127 26.11 -24.86 -15.04
N ALA A 128 25.02 -24.61 -15.78
CA ALA A 128 24.37 -25.52 -16.69
C ALA A 128 25.32 -26.63 -17.21
N GLY A 129 24.93 -27.88 -16.98
CA GLY A 129 25.52 -29.00 -17.71
C GLY A 129 25.60 -28.60 -19.18
N PRO A 130 26.79 -28.73 -19.80
CA PRO A 130 27.02 -28.15 -21.12
C PRO A 130 25.95 -28.66 -22.06
N ASP A 131 25.41 -27.72 -22.83
CA ASP A 131 24.60 -27.97 -24.00
C ASP A 131 25.16 -29.19 -24.73
N ARG A 132 24.53 -30.35 -24.55
CA ARG A 132 24.73 -31.48 -25.46
C ARG A 132 23.88 -31.19 -26.68
N GLU A 133 24.40 -30.25 -27.47
CA GLU A 133 24.18 -30.20 -28.90
C GLU A 133 24.44 -31.59 -29.51
N PHE A 134 23.45 -32.06 -30.28
CA PHE A 134 23.55 -32.99 -31.40
C PHE A 134 24.34 -34.30 -31.21
N MET A 135 23.61 -35.42 -31.12
CA MET A 135 23.77 -36.56 -32.05
C MET A 135 22.53 -37.44 -32.07
#